data_AF-A0A2S3U4H5-F1
#
_entry.id   AF-A0A2S3U4H5-F1
#
_cell.length_a   1.000
_cell.length_b   1.000
_cell.length_c   1.000
_cell.angle_alpha   90.00
_cell.angle_beta   90.00
_cell.angle_gamma   90.00
#
_symmetry.space_group_name_H-M   'P 1'
#
loop_
_entity.id
_entity.type
_entity.pdbx_description
1 polymer ?
#
loop_
_entity_poly.entity_id
_entity_poly.type
_entity_poly.pdbx_seq_one_letter_code
_entity_poly.pdbx_strand_id
1 'polypeptide(L)'
;MVRGGNSAAANEAASFLAGHLGIFMQSSANTGQLYQVLKNDLGVTYFPRPNGQRANGIAVGGAALWIANDKPSAVQDGAWEFTKFLASAQTQADWQAKTGYLAVNKGAKDEPR
;
A
#
# COMPACT_ATOMS: atom_id res chain seq x y z
N MET A 1 14.76 -7.59 -17.10
CA MET A 1 13.73 -7.68 -16.05
C MET A 1 14.40 -8.19 -14.78
N VAL A 2 14.69 -7.29 -13.83
CA VAL A 2 15.48 -7.60 -12.63
C VAL A 2 14.59 -8.31 -11.61
N ARG A 3 14.73 -9.64 -11.49
CA ARG A 3 14.16 -10.44 -10.40
C ARG A 3 15.12 -10.46 -9.21
N GLY A 4 15.30 -9.31 -8.53
CA GLY A 4 16.22 -9.18 -7.38
C GLY A 4 15.68 -8.44 -6.16
N GLY A 5 14.46 -7.88 -6.21
CA GLY A 5 13.94 -7.02 -5.14
C GLY A 5 13.42 -7.75 -3.90
N ASN A 6 12.91 -8.97 -4.04
CA ASN A 6 12.26 -9.68 -2.93
C ASN A 6 13.21 -10.05 -1.78
N SER A 7 14.47 -10.36 -2.09
CA SER A 7 15.47 -10.72 -1.08
C SER A 7 15.95 -9.51 -0.28
N ALA A 8 16.11 -8.35 -0.91
CA ALA A 8 16.54 -7.14 -0.22
C ALA A 8 15.47 -6.67 0.79
N ALA A 9 14.20 -6.61 0.36
CA ALA A 9 13.08 -6.23 1.21
C ALA A 9 12.89 -7.16 2.41
N ALA A 10 13.06 -8.47 2.20
CA ALA A 10 13.01 -9.46 3.27
C ALA A 10 14.17 -9.31 4.27
N ASN A 11 15.39 -9.01 3.77
CA ASN A 11 16.58 -8.83 4.59
C ASN A 11 16.50 -7.59 5.48
N GLU A 12 15.89 -6.49 5.00
CA GLU A 12 15.71 -5.25 5.77
C GLU A 12 14.77 -5.48 6.96
N ALA A 13 13.62 -6.11 6.74
CA ALA A 13 12.66 -6.42 7.79
C ALA A 13 13.26 -7.38 8.84
N ALA A 14 13.96 -8.43 8.40
CA ALA A 14 14.65 -9.34 9.31
C ALA A 14 15.73 -8.63 10.14
N SER A 15 16.53 -7.76 9.52
CA SER A 15 17.59 -7.01 10.20
C SER A 15 17.02 -5.99 11.20
N PHE A 16 15.88 -5.37 10.90
CA PHE A 16 15.16 -4.50 11.83
C PHE A 16 14.63 -5.29 13.03
N LEU A 17 13.98 -6.42 12.80
CA LEU A 17 13.48 -7.30 13.88
C LEU A 17 14.61 -7.90 14.74
N ALA A 18 15.80 -8.09 14.17
CA ALA A 18 17.00 -8.54 14.89
C ALA A 18 17.71 -7.39 15.65
N GLY A 19 17.24 -6.14 15.56
CA GLY A 19 17.84 -4.99 16.22
C GLY A 19 19.11 -4.45 15.54
N HIS A 20 19.43 -4.91 14.32
CA HIS A 20 20.57 -4.43 13.54
C HIS A 20 20.27 -3.14 12.76
N LEU A 21 18.99 -2.81 12.56
CA LEU A 21 18.54 -1.56 11.97
C LEU A 21 17.65 -0.80 12.96
N GLY A 22 17.89 0.51 13.11
CA GLY A 22 17.02 1.39 13.91
C GLY A 22 15.84 1.98 13.12
N ILE A 23 16.03 2.22 11.81
CA ILE A 23 15.01 2.74 10.89
C ILE A 23 15.26 2.11 9.51
N PHE A 24 14.20 1.77 8.78
CA PHE A 24 14.28 1.30 7.39
C PHE A 24 13.07 1.79 6.59
N MET A 25 13.16 1.74 5.25
CA MET A 25 12.09 2.16 4.35
C MET A 25 11.50 0.94 3.66
N GLN A 26 10.18 0.78 3.72
CA GLN A 26 9.48 -0.35 3.14
C GLN A 26 8.08 0.03 2.69
N SER A 27 7.48 -0.79 1.82
CA SER A 27 6.08 -0.64 1.43
C SER A 27 5.15 -0.60 2.65
N SER A 28 4.17 0.31 2.65
CA SER A 28 3.16 0.41 3.71
C SER A 28 2.34 -0.87 3.88
N ALA A 29 2.26 -1.69 2.83
CA ALA A 29 1.61 -3.01 2.85
C ALA A 29 2.22 -3.95 3.91
N ASN A 30 3.48 -3.76 4.31
CA ASN A 30 4.14 -4.60 5.31
C ASN A 30 3.83 -4.16 6.75
N THR A 31 3.22 -2.99 6.94
CA THR A 31 2.94 -2.42 8.27
C THR A 31 2.08 -3.37 9.11
N GLY A 32 1.06 -3.99 8.50
CA GLY A 32 0.18 -4.94 9.20
C GLY A 32 0.96 -6.12 9.78
N GLN A 33 1.88 -6.70 9.00
CA GLN A 33 2.70 -7.84 9.43
C GLN A 33 3.68 -7.44 10.53
N LEU A 34 4.35 -6.29 10.40
CA LEU A 34 5.28 -5.79 11.41
C LEU A 34 4.56 -5.46 12.72
N TYR A 35 3.36 -4.88 12.65
CA TYR A 35 2.54 -4.60 13.83
C TYR A 35 2.12 -5.87 14.56
N GLN A 36 1.91 -6.99 13.86
CA GLN A 36 1.63 -8.26 14.53
C GLN A 36 2.78 -8.74 15.44
N VAL A 37 4.02 -8.35 15.14
CA VAL A 37 5.21 -8.74 15.90
C VAL A 37 5.58 -7.69 16.95
N LEU A 38 5.65 -6.42 16.56
CA LEU A 38 6.21 -5.33 17.38
C LEU A 38 5.15 -4.55 18.17
N LYS A 39 3.87 -4.64 17.79
CA LYS A 39 2.76 -3.95 18.47
C LYS A 39 3.05 -2.44 18.66
N ASN A 40 3.10 -1.99 19.92
CA ASN A 40 3.28 -0.58 20.27
C ASN A 40 4.73 -0.09 20.13
N ASP A 41 5.69 -1.00 19.92
CA ASP A 41 7.10 -0.65 19.73
C ASP A 41 7.41 -0.27 18.26
N LEU A 42 6.42 -0.38 17.37
CA LEU A 42 6.56 0.03 15.97
C LEU A 42 6.20 1.51 15.77
N GLY A 43 7.20 2.31 15.38
CA GLY A 43 7.00 3.66 14.86
C GLY A 43 6.81 3.68 13.34
N VAL A 44 5.84 4.44 12.84
CA VAL A 44 5.65 4.72 11.40
C VAL A 44 5.62 6.24 11.20
N THR A 45 6.41 6.74 10.26
CA THR A 45 6.52 8.17 9.96
C THR A 45 6.54 8.43 8.46
N TYR A 46 6.35 9.69 8.08
CA TYR A 46 6.45 10.12 6.68
C TYR A 46 7.87 9.98 6.15
N PHE A 47 7.98 9.88 4.82
CA PHE A 47 9.26 9.84 4.14
C PHE A 47 10.11 11.08 4.50
N PRO A 48 11.40 10.90 4.86
CA PRO A 48 12.24 12.02 5.26
C PRO A 48 12.42 13.00 4.10
N ARG A 49 12.44 14.30 4.41
CA ARG A 49 12.68 15.38 3.46
C ARG A 49 13.65 16.41 4.05
N PRO A 50 14.41 17.16 3.23
CA PRO A 50 15.21 18.26 3.74
C PRO A 50 14.35 19.33 4.41
N ASN A 51 14.92 19.99 5.42
CA ASN A 51 14.25 21.08 6.12
C ASN A 51 13.93 22.24 5.17
N GLY A 52 12.79 22.90 5.39
CA GLY A 52 12.34 24.02 4.56
C GLY A 52 11.81 23.65 3.17
N GLN A 53 12.00 22.41 2.71
CA GLN A 53 11.44 21.93 1.44
C GLN A 53 9.98 21.54 1.61
N ARG A 54 9.14 21.80 0.60
CA ARG A 54 7.77 21.26 0.57
C ARG A 54 7.79 19.75 0.31
N ALA A 55 6.79 19.04 0.82
CA ALA A 55 6.65 17.61 0.61
C ALA A 55 6.06 17.43 -0.80
N ASN A 56 6.69 16.60 -1.63
CA ASN A 56 6.25 16.34 -3.00
C ASN A 56 5.50 14.99 -3.12
N GLY A 57 4.87 14.56 -2.01
CA GLY A 57 4.22 13.27 -1.92
C GLY A 57 5.23 12.12 -1.80
N ILE A 58 4.69 10.91 -1.91
CA ILE A 58 5.46 9.65 -1.91
C ILE A 58 5.36 9.01 -3.29
N ALA A 59 6.38 8.22 -3.66
CA ALA A 59 6.26 7.36 -4.83
C ALA A 59 5.16 6.32 -4.58
N VAL A 60 4.09 6.35 -5.38
CA VAL A 60 3.03 5.34 -5.31
C VAL A 60 3.48 4.11 -6.09
N GLY A 61 3.65 2.99 -5.38
CA GLY A 61 3.92 1.68 -5.95
C GLY A 61 2.70 0.77 -5.91
N GLY A 62 2.90 -0.49 -6.31
CA GLY A 62 1.85 -1.53 -6.31
C GLY A 62 1.45 -1.94 -7.72
N ALA A 63 0.18 -2.30 -7.88
CA ALA A 63 -0.40 -2.70 -9.15
C ALA A 63 -1.57 -1.78 -9.51
N ALA A 64 -1.91 -1.75 -10.80
CA ALA A 64 -3.07 -1.04 -11.32
C ALA A 64 -3.99 -2.01 -12.07
N LEU A 65 -5.29 -1.73 -12.06
CA LEU A 65 -6.27 -2.44 -12.88
C LEU A 65 -6.37 -1.78 -14.24
N TRP A 66 -6.37 -2.59 -15.29
CA TRP A 66 -6.54 -2.16 -16.68
C TRP A 66 -7.68 -2.96 -17.33
N ILE A 67 -8.55 -2.28 -18.06
CA ILE A 67 -9.60 -2.91 -18.86
C ILE A 67 -9.08 -3.00 -20.30
N ALA A 68 -9.04 -4.21 -20.85
CA ALA A 68 -8.57 -4.45 -22.20
C ALA A 68 -9.59 -3.95 -23.24
N ASN A 69 -9.12 -3.26 -24.27
CA ASN A 69 -9.97 -2.66 -25.31
C ASN A 69 -10.34 -3.63 -26.45
N ASP A 70 -9.89 -4.89 -26.37
CA ASP A 70 -10.10 -5.93 -27.39
C ASP A 70 -11.21 -6.92 -27.02
N LYS A 71 -12.00 -6.64 -25.97
CA LYS A 71 -13.08 -7.51 -25.48
C LYS A 71 -14.46 -7.02 -25.94
N PRO A 72 -15.48 -7.88 -25.99
CA PRO A 72 -16.86 -7.44 -26.25
C PRO A 72 -17.32 -6.38 -25.25
N SER A 73 -18.18 -5.44 -25.67
CA SER A 73 -18.65 -4.32 -24.82
C SER A 73 -19.18 -4.82 -23.48
N ALA A 74 -20.04 -5.85 -23.49
CA ALA A 74 -20.63 -6.40 -22.26
C ALA A 74 -19.58 -6.85 -21.23
N VAL A 75 -18.41 -7.33 -21.67
CA VAL A 75 -17.32 -7.72 -20.77
C VAL A 75 -16.60 -6.48 -20.24
N GLN A 76 -16.36 -5.49 -21.08
CA GLN A 76 -15.76 -4.22 -20.65
C GLN A 76 -16.66 -3.49 -19.65
N ASP A 77 -17.98 -3.47 -19.89
CA ASP A 77 -18.98 -2.87 -19.01
C ASP A 77 -19.03 -3.58 -17.66
N GLY A 78 -19.04 -4.91 -17.65
CA GLY A 78 -18.97 -5.69 -16.40
C GLY A 78 -17.66 -5.45 -15.62
N ALA A 79 -16.53 -5.38 -16.33
CA ALA A 79 -15.24 -5.05 -15.71
C ALA A 79 -15.24 -3.63 -15.12
N TRP A 80 -15.94 -2.69 -15.76
CA TRP A 80 -16.09 -1.33 -15.25
C TRP A 80 -16.96 -1.27 -14.00
N GLU A 81 -18.11 -1.95 -13.98
CA GLU A 81 -18.95 -2.05 -12.78
C GLU A 81 -18.20 -2.66 -11.60
N PHE A 82 -17.43 -3.73 -11.84
CA PHE A 82 -16.60 -4.35 -10.82
C PHE A 82 -15.48 -3.41 -10.33
N THR A 83 -14.84 -2.67 -11.24
CA THR A 83 -13.83 -1.67 -10.88
C THR A 83 -14.41 -0.57 -10.00
N LYS A 84 -15.62 -0.08 -10.31
CA LYS A 84 -16.33 0.90 -9.47
C LYS A 84 -16.64 0.35 -8.08
N PHE A 85 -17.08 -0.91 -7.99
CA PHE A 85 -17.29 -1.58 -6.70
C PHE A 85 -15.99 -1.62 -5.88
N LEU A 86 -14.89 -2.08 -6.47
CA LEU A 86 -13.58 -2.14 -5.81
C LEU A 86 -13.07 -0.76 -5.36
N ALA A 87 -13.39 0.29 -6.12
CA ALA A 87 -13.02 1.68 -5.82
C ALA A 87 -14.02 2.39 -4.88
N SER A 88 -15.10 1.74 -4.44
CA SER A 88 -16.04 2.31 -3.48
C SER A 88 -15.36 2.63 -2.14
N ALA A 89 -15.89 3.61 -1.41
CA ALA A 89 -15.32 4.05 -0.13
C ALA A 89 -15.25 2.88 0.87
N GLN A 90 -16.37 2.18 1.07
CA GLN A 90 -16.46 1.01 1.93
C GLN A 90 -15.45 -0.10 1.57
N THR A 91 -15.35 -0.47 0.28
CA THR A 91 -14.43 -1.54 -0.14
C THR A 91 -12.97 -1.12 0.04
N GLN A 92 -12.63 0.13 -0.24
CA GLN A 92 -11.28 0.65 -0.04
C GLN A 92 -10.91 0.76 1.44
N ALA A 93 -11.85 1.09 2.32
CA ALA A 93 -11.64 1.11 3.77
C ALA A 93 -11.31 -0.29 4.30
N ASP A 94 -12.10 -1.30 3.90
CA ASP A 94 -11.87 -2.69 4.27
C ASP A 94 -10.54 -3.23 3.71
N TRP A 95 -10.25 -2.94 2.44
CA TRP A 95 -8.99 -3.32 1.79
C TRP A 95 -7.77 -2.73 2.51
N GLN A 96 -7.81 -1.43 2.81
CA GLN A 96 -6.74 -0.75 3.55
C GLN A 96 -6.54 -1.39 4.93
N ALA A 97 -7.63 -1.63 5.68
CA ALA A 97 -7.56 -2.21 7.02
C ALA A 97 -6.94 -3.62 7.01
N LYS A 98 -7.30 -4.45 6.02
CA LYS A 98 -6.83 -5.84 5.93
C LYS A 98 -5.42 -5.98 5.36
N THR A 99 -4.95 -5.04 4.54
CA THR A 99 -3.72 -5.22 3.77
C THR A 99 -2.63 -4.18 4.01
N GLY A 100 -2.98 -3.02 4.57
CA GLY A 100 -2.05 -1.89 4.72
C GLY A 100 -1.76 -1.12 3.41
N TYR A 101 -2.43 -1.45 2.30
CA TYR A 101 -2.44 -0.60 1.10
C TYR A 101 -3.20 0.70 1.37
N LEU A 102 -2.81 1.76 0.66
CA LEU A 102 -3.48 3.06 0.76
C LEU A 102 -4.81 3.02 -0.01
N ALA A 103 -5.89 3.49 0.61
CA ALA A 103 -7.15 3.71 -0.08
C ALA A 103 -7.02 4.82 -1.13
N VAL A 104 -7.47 4.55 -2.36
CA VAL A 104 -7.51 5.57 -3.44
C VAL A 104 -8.76 6.46 -3.38
N ASN A 105 -9.79 6.01 -2.66
CA ASN A 105 -11.02 6.76 -2.47
C ASN A 105 -10.94 7.59 -1.17
N LYS A 106 -11.06 8.91 -1.28
CA LYS A 106 -10.99 9.83 -0.13
C LYS A 106 -12.09 9.63 0.90
N GLY A 107 -13.25 9.09 0.49
CA GLY A 107 -14.37 8.79 1.41
C GLY A 107 -14.11 7.59 2.31
N ALA A 108 -13.11 6.75 2.01
CA ALA A 108 -12.77 5.58 2.82
C ALA A 108 -12.38 5.94 4.26
N LYS A 109 -11.91 7.18 4.50
CA LYS A 109 -11.58 7.67 5.85
C LYS A 109 -12.81 7.91 6.73
N ASP A 110 -13.97 8.12 6.10
CA ASP A 110 -15.23 8.46 6.76
C ASP A 110 -16.08 7.18 6.99
N GLU A 111 -15.65 6.04 6.46
CA GLU A 111 -16.27 4.73 6.68
C GLU A 111 -15.95 4.18 8.08
N PRO A 112 -16.85 3.37 8.67
CA PRO A 112 -16.58 2.67 9.92
C PRO A 112 -15.33 1.79 9.81
N ARG A 113 -14.50 1.81 10.86
CA ARG A 113 -13.31 0.94 10.98
C ARG A 113 -13.64 -0.39 11.62
#